data_AF-X1IND5-F1
#
_entry.id   AF-X1IND5-F1
#
_cell.length_a   1.000
_cell.length_b   1.000
_cell.length_c   1.000
_cell.angle_alpha   90.00
_cell.angle_beta   90.00
_cell.angle_gamma   90.00
#
_symmetry.space_group_name_H-M   'P 1'
#
loop_
_entity.id
_entity.type
_entity.pdbx_description
1 polymer ?
#
loop_
_entity_poly.entity_id
_entity_poly.type
_entity_poly.pdbx_seq_one_letter_code
_entity_poly.pdbx_strand_id
1 'polypeptide(L)' 'STYYQIQEFFIKNLDRDVKLFNEFHAQIVMLGKTICTSKNPDCSKCPIAFLFSI' A
#
# COMPACT_ATOMS: atom_id res chain seq x y z
N SER A 1 -7.61 4.23 10.65
CA SER A 1 -7.25 5.41 9.84
C SER A 1 -8.42 5.81 8.99
N THR A 2 -8.69 7.11 8.86
CA THR A 2 -9.70 7.60 7.89
C THR A 2 -9.09 7.66 6.49
N TYR A 3 -9.92 7.66 5.46
CA TYR A 3 -9.46 7.86 4.07
C TYR A 3 -8.61 9.13 3.93
N TYR A 4 -9.06 10.22 4.56
CA TYR A 4 -8.36 11.52 4.53
C TYR A 4 -6.95 11.44 5.13
N GLN A 5 -6.77 10.76 6.27
CA GLN A 5 -5.46 10.60 6.90
C GLN A 5 -4.47 9.86 5.99
N ILE A 6 -4.95 8.82 5.29
CA ILE A 6 -4.14 8.05 4.35
C ILE A 6 -3.81 8.91 3.11
N GLN A 7 -4.79 9.65 2.58
CA GLN A 7 -4.56 10.55 1.45
C GLN A 7 -3.52 11.63 1.78
N GLU A 8 -3.60 12.26 2.95
CA GLU A 8 -2.59 13.25 3.38
C GLU A 8 -1.19 12.65 3.48
N PHE A 9 -1.06 11.41 3.95
CA PHE A 9 0.23 10.73 4.04
C PHE A 9 0.91 10.64 2.66
N PHE A 10 0.18 10.24 1.62
CA PHE A 10 0.75 10.18 0.27
C PHE A 10 1.10 11.56 -0.28
N ILE A 11 0.24 12.57 -0.09
CA ILE A 11 0.50 13.94 -0.56
C ILE A 11 1.74 14.56 0.12
N LYS A 12 2.01 14.19 1.39
CA LYS A 12 3.16 14.69 2.16
C LYS A 12 4.48 13.98 1.80
N ASN A 13 4.43 12.75 1.29
CA ASN A 13 5.62 11.91 1.10
C ASN A 13 5.95 11.58 -0.36
N LEU A 14 5.06 11.91 -1.31
CA LEU A 14 5.28 11.72 -2.74
C LEU A 14 5.30 13.07 -3.46
N ASP A 15 6.02 13.11 -4.58
CA ASP A 15 5.92 14.22 -5.52
C ASP A 15 4.48 14.37 -6.00
N ARG A 16 4.06 15.61 -6.28
CA ARG A 16 2.71 15.94 -6.78
C ARG A 16 2.55 15.53 -8.25
N ASP A 17 2.60 14.23 -8.49
CA ASP A 17 2.44 13.59 -9.78
C ASP A 17 1.27 12.59 -9.72
N VAL A 18 0.25 12.86 -10.54
CA VAL A 18 -0.95 12.01 -10.66
C VAL A 18 -0.59 10.58 -11.06
N LYS A 19 0.42 10.40 -11.92
CA LYS A 19 0.86 9.08 -12.34
C LYS A 19 1.42 8.29 -11.16
N LEU A 20 2.26 8.94 -10.33
CA LEU A 20 2.85 8.31 -9.15
C LEU A 20 1.76 7.91 -8.15
N PHE A 21 0.78 8.78 -7.88
CA PHE A 21 -0.36 8.43 -7.02
C PHE A 21 -1.15 7.23 -7.55
N ASN A 22 -1.41 7.18 -8.86
CA ASN A 22 -2.12 6.07 -9.49
C ASN A 22 -1.34 4.75 -9.40
N GLU A 23 -0.02 4.79 -9.57
CA GLU A 23 0.83 3.60 -9.44
C GLU A 23 0.79 3.03 -8.01
N PHE A 24 0.98 3.87 -7.00
CA PHE A 24 0.86 3.44 -5.60
C PHE A 24 -0.54 2.91 -5.28
N HIS A 25 -1.59 3.59 -5.75
CA HIS A 25 -2.96 3.12 -5.57
C HIS A 25 -3.15 1.71 -6.17
N ALA A 26 -2.72 1.50 -7.42
CA ALA A 26 -2.84 0.20 -8.08
C ALA A 26 -2.08 -0.91 -7.35
N GLN A 27 -0.86 -0.62 -6.88
CA GLN A 27 -0.05 -1.57 -6.11
C GLN A 27 -0.72 -1.95 -4.78
N ILE A 28 -1.18 -0.96 -4.01
CA ILE A 28 -1.83 -1.19 -2.71
C ILE A 28 -3.14 -1.97 -2.88
N VAL A 29 -3.96 -1.59 -3.87
CA VAL A 29 -5.22 -2.28 -4.17
C VAL A 29 -4.97 -3.73 -4.57
N MET A 30 -4.01 -3.98 -5.46
CA MET A 30 -3.68 -5.33 -5.89
C MET A 30 -3.12 -6.17 -4.74
N LEU A 31 -2.21 -5.60 -3.94
CA LEU A 31 -1.65 -6.27 -2.77
C LEU A 31 -2.75 -6.65 -1.77
N GLY A 32 -3.63 -5.72 -1.41
CA GLY A 32 -4.74 -5.98 -0.48
C GLY A 32 -5.79 -6.94 -1.03
N LYS A 33 -5.99 -6.98 -2.35
CA LYS A 33 -6.93 -7.91 -3.00
C LYS A 33 -6.40 -9.34 -3.09
N THR A 34 -5.08 -9.52 -3.24
CA THR A 34 -4.50 -10.83 -3.63
C THR A 34 -3.60 -11.48 -2.58
N ILE A 35 -2.94 -10.70 -1.74
CA ILE A 35 -1.97 -11.22 -0.76
C ILE A 35 -2.32 -10.76 0.65
N CYS A 36 -2.42 -9.45 0.87
CA CYS A 36 -2.69 -8.85 2.17
C CYS A 36 -4.21 -8.69 2.39
N THR A 37 -4.94 -9.79 2.23
CA THR A 37 -6.40 -9.82 2.37
C THR A 37 -6.83 -9.68 3.83
N SER A 38 -8.07 -9.21 4.04
CA SER A 38 -8.63 -9.03 5.40
C SER A 38 -8.82 -10.33 6.18
N LYS A 39 -8.84 -11.47 5.49
CA LYS A 39 -8.92 -12.82 6.06
C LYS A 39 -7.82 -13.68 5.44
N ASN A 40 -7.07 -14.38 6.28
CA ASN A 40 -6.00 -15.30 5.91
C ASN A 40 -5.00 -14.72 4.88
N PRO A 41 -4.29 -13.62 5.21
CA PRO A 41 -3.29 -13.05 4.31
C PRO A 41 -2.11 -14.02 4.10
N ASP A 42 -1.54 -14.04 2.89
CA ASP A 42 -0.35 -14.85 2.58
C ASP A 42 0.94 -14.04 2.81
N CYS A 43 1.23 -13.77 4.09
CA CYS A 43 2.40 -12.98 4.49
C CYS A 43 3.73 -13.59 4.00
N SER A 44 3.78 -14.91 3.78
CA SER A 44 4.97 -15.60 3.28
C SER A 44 5.36 -15.20 1.85
N LYS A 45 4.36 -14.81 1.04
CA LYS A 45 4.55 -14.33 -0.34
C LYS A 45 4.47 -12.81 -0.46
N CYS A 46 4.35 -12.10 0.65
CA CYS A 46 4.20 -10.66 0.62
C CYS A 46 5.50 -10.00 0.12
N PRO A 47 5.48 -9.19 -0.95
CA PRO A 47 6.68 -8.58 -1.51
C PRO A 47 7.38 -7.64 -0.53
N ILE A 48 6.68 -7.21 0.52
CA ILE A 48 7.21 -6.35 1.59
C ILE A 48 7.44 -7.12 2.91
N ALA A 49 7.44 -8.46 2.89
CA ALA A 49 7.65 -9.26 4.10
C ALA A 49 8.98 -8.95 4.81
N PHE A 50 10.00 -8.54 4.06
CA PHE A 50 11.31 -8.16 4.59
C PHE A 50 11.30 -6.90 5.46
N LEU A 51 10.28 -6.03 5.36
CA LEU A 51 10.18 -4.80 6.16
C LEU A 51 9.93 -5.07 7.65
N PHE A 52 9.47 -6.27 8.00
CA PHE A 52 9.22 -6.67 9.39
C PHE A 52 10.46 -7.26 10.08
N SER A 53 11.62 -7.26 9.42
CA SER A 53 12.87 -7.84 9.92
C SER A 53 13.93 -6.78 10.32
N ILE A 54 13.51 -5.55 10.58
CA ILE A 54 14.33 -4.48 11.18
C ILE A 54 13.93 -4.29 12.64
#